data_AF-A0A364LDD1-F1
#
_entry.id   AF-A0A364LDD1-F1
#
_cell.length_a   1.000
_cell.length_b   1.000
_cell.length_c   1.000
_cell.angle_alpha   90.00
_cell.angle_beta   90.00
_cell.angle_gamma   90.00
#
_symmetry.space_group_name_H-M   'P 1'
#
loop_
_entity.id
_entity.type
_entity.pdbx_description
1 polymer ?
#
loop_
_entity_poly.entity_id
_entity_poly.type
_entity_poly.pdbx_seq_one_letter_code
_entity_poly.pdbx_strand_id
1 'polypeptide(L)'
;MASKLQALALFPLLGFAAAACLSSGDQTTINNLFSSGGAGTVVQICAGTTISVTGTISFTADNQELSTSGYPTDDTRAIIQPASGSNVSMLLSGYGYDGLRVRNIQFDGLRPSLGLVGDGGATIELGQGSNGIEISNIVSRNARAWSCLHLIQGGTDTPCTNVTISNNQIGPCGNEGYNSAGVSQWADGISFACRDSLIENNYVEGSTDGGIVLFGAPGTTVRGNTIVSSATDSGFGAINMVDYLYDGSYANVVVTNNTITGQKLFNAGIAIGAFAWSFNDDAFLQGPATITNNVFSGDIPFAIGVNGWTGGLTVTGNDVSGVNSPSSNYSDANSCVTATRDLWDQSAHLAYYPAGLTGTSNLQSGFVAADGNSTNFICTTPSLPSSVSYGLNELAAAPNTVLANLHNSILTQYQGDNNIVTYNTSTGDYVAVWSSGHTSTVCESDASACSCNFQGDGNWVTYVSGVAQFVTNTENEGQLLTFLNKSPWIEITNSAGQVVWDTTDA
;
A
#
# COMPACT_ATOMS: atom_id res chain seq x y z
N MET A 1 49.01 74.23 15.25
CA MET A 1 48.74 72.89 15.84
C MET A 1 47.25 72.63 15.68
N ALA A 2 46.87 71.89 14.64
CA ALA A 2 45.47 71.67 14.28
C ALA A 2 45.00 70.30 14.79
N SER A 3 43.90 70.31 15.54
CA SER A 3 43.23 69.15 16.12
C SER A 3 42.49 68.33 15.05
N LYS A 4 42.59 67.01 15.10
CA LYS A 4 41.66 66.10 14.41
C LYS A 4 40.84 65.34 15.45
N LEU A 5 39.57 65.70 15.56
CA LEU A 5 38.53 64.88 16.19
C LEU A 5 38.19 63.74 15.22
N GLN A 6 38.32 62.48 15.67
CA GLN A 6 37.77 61.32 14.99
C GLN A 6 36.33 61.11 15.49
N ALA A 7 35.37 61.14 14.56
CA ALA A 7 33.98 60.80 14.80
C ALA A 7 33.84 59.27 14.82
N LEU A 8 33.39 58.72 15.95
CA LEU A 8 33.03 57.31 16.12
C LEU A 8 31.58 57.15 15.64
N ALA A 9 31.39 56.48 14.51
CA ALA A 9 30.06 56.16 14.00
C ALA A 9 29.48 54.97 14.80
N LEU A 10 28.46 55.24 15.62
CA LEU A 10 27.59 54.18 16.17
C LEU A 10 26.69 53.69 15.04
N PHE A 11 26.92 52.45 14.57
CA PHE A 11 25.91 51.71 13.83
C PHE A 11 24.86 51.18 14.82
N PRO A 12 23.56 51.44 14.59
CA PRO A 12 22.52 50.81 15.39
C PRO A 12 22.50 49.31 15.05
N LEU A 13 22.67 48.45 16.06
CA LEU A 13 22.24 47.06 15.97
C LEU A 13 20.73 47.07 15.78
N LEU A 14 20.28 46.90 14.53
CA LEU A 14 18.92 46.48 14.24
C LEU A 14 18.77 45.07 14.81
N GLY A 15 18.19 44.97 16.01
CA GLY A 15 17.71 43.69 16.51
C GLY A 15 16.66 43.17 15.54
N PHE A 16 16.96 42.05 14.87
CA PHE A 16 15.95 41.27 14.19
C PHE A 16 14.96 40.82 15.27
N ALA A 17 13.80 41.47 15.35
CA ALA A 17 12.66 40.91 16.05
C ALA A 17 12.37 39.57 15.37
N ALA A 18 12.62 38.45 16.07
CA ALA A 18 12.15 37.16 15.61
C ALA A 18 10.66 37.31 15.32
N ALA A 19 10.24 37.08 14.08
CA ALA A 19 8.83 37.10 13.74
C ALA A 19 8.11 36.14 14.70
N ALA A 20 7.09 36.65 15.40
CA ALA A 20 6.32 35.82 16.31
C ALA A 20 5.70 34.66 15.52
N CYS A 21 5.83 33.43 16.04
CA CYS A 21 5.19 32.27 15.45
C CYS A 21 3.66 32.40 15.50
N LEU A 22 2.99 31.70 14.59
CA LEU A 22 1.53 31.64 14.53
C LEU A 22 1.00 30.71 15.63
N SER A 23 0.30 31.26 16.62
CA SER A 23 -0.30 30.48 17.73
C SER A 23 -1.77 30.10 17.49
N SER A 24 -2.39 30.62 16.43
CA SER A 24 -3.79 30.38 16.09
C SER A 24 -4.05 30.81 14.65
N GLY A 25 -5.06 30.22 14.01
CA GLY A 25 -5.46 30.55 12.65
C GLY A 25 -6.02 29.33 11.94
N ASP A 26 -6.06 29.42 10.62
CA ASP A 26 -6.54 28.40 9.69
C ASP A 26 -5.71 28.46 8.39
N GLN A 27 -6.13 27.71 7.36
CA GLN A 27 -5.49 27.77 6.04
C GLN A 27 -5.54 29.17 5.44
N THR A 28 -6.62 29.95 5.66
CA THR A 28 -6.75 31.31 5.11
C THR A 28 -5.66 32.21 5.66
N THR A 29 -5.40 32.11 6.96
CA THR A 29 -4.36 32.87 7.66
C THR A 29 -2.98 32.54 7.09
N ILE A 30 -2.67 31.25 6.95
CA ILE A 30 -1.36 30.79 6.44
C ILE A 30 -1.18 31.17 4.96
N ASN A 31 -2.21 30.98 4.13
CA ASN A 31 -2.18 31.32 2.71
C ASN A 31 -2.03 32.84 2.49
N ASN A 32 -2.63 33.66 3.34
CA ASN A 32 -2.44 35.11 3.31
C ASN A 32 -0.99 35.50 3.65
N LEU A 33 -0.33 34.80 4.59
CA LEU A 33 1.08 35.04 4.90
C LEU A 33 1.98 34.66 3.72
N PHE A 34 1.78 33.50 3.10
CA PHE A 34 2.54 33.10 1.92
C PHE A 34 2.33 34.05 0.75
N SER A 35 1.09 34.36 0.41
CA SER A 35 0.79 35.24 -0.74
C SER A 35 1.29 36.67 -0.54
N SER A 36 1.17 37.23 0.68
CA SER A 36 1.63 38.60 0.95
C SER A 36 3.13 38.72 1.13
N GLY A 37 3.79 37.70 1.69
CA GLY A 37 5.24 37.68 1.86
C GLY A 37 5.99 37.35 0.58
N GLY A 38 5.40 36.53 -0.31
CA GLY A 38 6.00 36.13 -1.58
C GLY A 38 7.17 35.16 -1.40
N ALA A 39 8.13 35.21 -2.34
CA ALA A 39 9.26 34.29 -2.39
C ALA A 39 10.13 34.38 -1.11
N GLY A 40 10.58 33.23 -0.61
CA GLY A 40 11.41 33.15 0.60
C GLY A 40 10.65 33.33 1.91
N THR A 41 9.33 33.45 1.88
CA THR A 41 8.53 33.62 3.10
C THR A 41 8.59 32.37 3.96
N VAL A 42 8.93 32.56 5.24
CA VAL A 42 8.87 31.52 6.26
C VAL A 42 7.65 31.74 7.14
N VAL A 43 6.72 30.80 7.13
CA VAL A 43 5.58 30.77 8.06
C VAL A 43 5.88 29.72 9.14
N GLN A 44 6.13 30.20 10.36
CA GLN A 44 6.36 29.33 11.50
C GLN A 44 5.11 29.26 12.38
N ILE A 45 4.69 28.05 12.75
CA ILE A 45 3.63 27.79 13.73
C ILE A 45 4.27 27.56 15.10
N CYS A 46 3.67 28.04 16.17
CA CYS A 46 4.22 27.84 17.51
C CYS A 46 4.22 26.36 17.90
N ALA A 47 5.26 25.92 18.61
CA ALA A 47 5.35 24.56 19.14
C ALA A 47 4.11 24.20 19.99
N GLY A 48 3.64 22.96 19.86
CA GLY A 48 2.46 22.43 20.55
C GLY A 48 1.12 23.00 20.07
N THR A 49 1.12 23.85 19.02
CA THR A 49 -0.12 24.40 18.47
C THR A 49 -0.73 23.45 17.44
N THR A 50 -2.05 23.27 17.52
CA THR A 50 -2.84 22.60 16.49
C THR A 50 -3.59 23.64 15.66
N ILE A 51 -3.42 23.60 14.35
CA ILE A 51 -4.18 24.40 13.38
C ILE A 51 -5.17 23.48 12.67
N SER A 52 -6.45 23.72 12.91
CA SER A 52 -7.54 23.01 12.23
C SER A 52 -7.90 23.72 10.93
N VAL A 53 -7.97 22.99 9.82
CA VAL A 53 -8.22 23.56 8.49
C VAL A 53 -9.49 23.02 7.84
N THR A 54 -10.19 23.88 7.10
CA THR A 54 -11.34 23.51 6.24
C THR A 54 -11.01 23.56 4.75
N GLY A 55 -9.77 23.91 4.41
CA GLY A 55 -9.21 23.87 3.06
C GLY A 55 -7.71 23.59 3.09
N THR A 56 -7.10 23.59 1.92
CA THR A 56 -5.67 23.31 1.74
C THR A 56 -4.82 24.56 1.99
N ILE A 57 -3.67 24.37 2.63
CA ILE A 57 -2.61 25.38 2.69
C ILE A 57 -1.80 25.28 1.40
N SER A 58 -1.55 26.40 0.74
CA SER A 58 -0.83 26.42 -0.55
C SER A 58 0.38 27.33 -0.48
N PHE A 59 1.54 26.79 -0.85
CA PHE A 59 2.67 27.61 -1.26
C PHE A 59 2.31 28.39 -2.52
N THR A 60 2.82 29.62 -2.62
CA THR A 60 2.47 30.58 -3.67
C THR A 60 3.67 31.17 -4.40
N ALA A 61 4.89 30.85 -3.95
CA ALA A 61 6.13 31.35 -4.54
C ALA A 61 7.33 30.48 -4.15
N ASP A 62 8.43 30.65 -4.87
CA ASP A 62 9.68 29.93 -4.62
C ASP A 62 10.23 30.19 -3.22
N ASN A 63 10.99 29.22 -2.72
CA ASN A 63 11.76 29.28 -1.48
C ASN A 63 10.94 29.47 -0.20
N GLN A 64 9.62 29.30 -0.28
CA GLN A 64 8.76 29.39 0.89
C GLN A 64 8.95 28.20 1.83
N GLU A 65 8.74 28.45 3.13
CA GLU A 65 8.86 27.44 4.17
C GLU A 65 7.62 27.42 5.08
N LEU A 66 7.12 26.22 5.34
CA LEU A 66 6.18 25.94 6.43
C LEU A 66 6.91 25.11 7.49
N SER A 67 6.97 25.63 8.72
CA SER A 67 7.65 24.93 9.81
C SER A 67 7.06 25.17 11.19
N THR A 68 7.48 24.38 12.18
CA THR A 68 7.28 24.73 13.60
C THR A 68 8.44 25.62 14.07
N SER A 69 8.10 26.67 14.82
CA SER A 69 9.09 27.57 15.42
C SER A 69 10.03 26.81 16.35
N GLY A 70 11.33 27.06 16.21
CA GLY A 70 12.38 26.37 16.95
C GLY A 70 12.78 25.01 16.38
N TYR A 71 12.11 24.53 15.32
CA TYR A 71 12.40 23.26 14.64
C TYR A 71 12.50 22.04 15.58
N PRO A 72 11.51 21.79 16.47
CA PRO A 72 11.51 20.59 17.30
C PRO A 72 11.46 19.32 16.45
N THR A 73 12.10 18.25 16.91
CA THR A 73 12.08 16.92 16.28
C THR A 73 11.22 15.91 17.06
N ASP A 74 10.66 16.32 18.19
CA ASP A 74 9.78 15.54 19.05
C ASP A 74 8.29 15.88 18.82
N ASP A 75 7.43 15.44 19.73
CA ASP A 75 5.97 15.64 19.62
C ASP A 75 5.52 17.07 19.92
N THR A 76 6.43 17.99 20.28
CA THR A 76 6.13 19.42 20.43
C THR A 76 6.02 20.14 19.08
N ARG A 77 6.26 19.46 17.96
CA ARG A 77 5.95 19.98 16.61
C ARG A 77 4.49 20.42 16.53
N ALA A 78 4.22 21.54 15.87
CA ALA A 78 2.87 21.97 15.55
C ALA A 78 2.16 20.93 14.68
N ILE A 79 0.83 20.88 14.77
CA ILE A 79 -0.02 19.92 14.05
C ILE A 79 -0.96 20.67 13.13
N ILE A 80 -1.05 20.23 11.87
CA ILE A 80 -2.09 20.64 10.92
C ILE A 80 -3.04 19.45 10.73
N GLN A 81 -4.33 19.69 10.87
CA GLN A 81 -5.35 18.66 10.75
C GLN A 81 -6.67 19.21 10.20
N PRO A 82 -7.56 18.39 9.61
CA PRO A 82 -8.89 18.85 9.24
C PRO A 82 -9.71 19.29 10.45
N ALA A 83 -10.51 20.34 10.28
CA ALA A 83 -11.56 20.69 11.24
C ALA A 83 -12.66 19.61 11.24
N SER A 84 -13.38 19.48 12.37
CA SER A 84 -14.53 18.58 12.48
C SER A 84 -15.56 18.87 11.38
N GLY A 85 -16.05 17.81 10.71
CA GLY A 85 -17.00 17.92 9.60
C GLY A 85 -16.39 18.38 8.27
N SER A 86 -15.08 18.58 8.20
CA SER A 86 -14.36 18.91 6.96
C SER A 86 -14.18 17.67 6.07
N ASN A 87 -14.26 17.86 4.74
CA ASN A 87 -13.91 16.86 3.73
C ASN A 87 -12.53 17.09 3.11
N VAL A 88 -11.68 17.91 3.74
CA VAL A 88 -10.30 18.09 3.28
C VAL A 88 -9.52 16.79 3.49
N SER A 89 -8.91 16.31 2.41
CA SER A 89 -7.89 15.26 2.41
C SER A 89 -6.48 15.82 2.27
N MET A 90 -6.29 16.83 1.42
CA MET A 90 -5.02 17.50 1.17
C MET A 90 -4.84 18.72 2.07
N LEU A 91 -3.91 18.63 3.02
CA LEU A 91 -3.61 19.67 4.00
C LEU A 91 -2.62 20.70 3.47
N LEU A 92 -1.66 20.28 2.63
CA LEU A 92 -0.63 21.13 2.07
C LEU A 92 -0.43 20.85 0.58
N SER A 93 -0.33 21.92 -0.22
CA SER A 93 0.02 21.86 -1.63
C SER A 93 1.08 22.87 -2.05
N GLY A 94 1.77 22.58 -3.14
CA GLY A 94 2.78 23.46 -3.73
C GLY A 94 3.28 22.94 -5.08
N TYR A 95 2.83 23.57 -6.16
CA TYR A 95 3.05 23.09 -7.52
C TYR A 95 3.90 24.06 -8.32
N GLY A 96 5.00 23.56 -8.89
CA GLY A 96 5.82 24.33 -9.83
C GLY A 96 6.62 25.47 -9.18
N TYR A 97 6.95 25.33 -7.90
CA TYR A 97 7.78 26.29 -7.16
C TYR A 97 9.07 25.64 -6.70
N ASP A 98 10.16 26.38 -6.83
CA ASP A 98 11.50 25.92 -6.46
C ASP A 98 11.74 26.12 -4.96
N GLY A 99 12.61 25.28 -4.38
CA GLY A 99 13.16 25.52 -3.05
C GLY A 99 12.14 25.48 -1.91
N LEU A 100 10.94 24.92 -2.12
CA LEU A 100 9.92 24.78 -1.07
C LEU A 100 10.46 23.95 0.10
N ARG A 101 10.11 24.35 1.33
CA ARG A 101 10.57 23.67 2.55
C ARG A 101 9.40 23.34 3.46
N VAL A 102 9.30 22.08 3.85
CA VAL A 102 8.36 21.60 4.86
C VAL A 102 9.15 20.95 5.97
N ARG A 103 9.19 21.58 7.15
CA ARG A 103 10.15 21.21 8.19
C ARG A 103 9.53 21.10 9.56
N ASN A 104 9.87 20.05 10.30
CA ASN A 104 9.62 19.98 11.74
C ASN A 104 8.15 20.26 12.10
N ILE A 105 7.20 19.67 11.37
CA ILE A 105 5.76 19.90 11.54
C ILE A 105 5.01 18.58 11.34
N GLN A 106 3.82 18.46 11.94
CA GLN A 106 2.98 17.27 11.83
C GLN A 106 1.75 17.55 10.97
N PHE A 107 1.38 16.56 10.16
CA PHE A 107 0.15 16.51 9.38
C PHE A 107 -0.63 15.27 9.82
N ASP A 108 -1.83 15.48 10.33
CA ASP A 108 -2.73 14.40 10.74
C ASP A 108 -4.02 14.49 9.93
N GLY A 109 -4.22 13.53 9.03
CA GLY A 109 -5.44 13.48 8.23
C GLY A 109 -6.67 13.12 9.06
N LEU A 110 -6.54 12.56 10.27
CA LEU A 110 -7.66 12.15 11.12
C LEU A 110 -8.63 11.13 10.49
N ARG A 111 -8.16 10.29 9.55
CA ARG A 111 -8.96 9.23 8.91
C ARG A 111 -9.73 8.32 9.88
N PRO A 112 -9.17 7.85 11.02
CA PRO A 112 -9.94 7.02 11.96
C PRO A 112 -11.24 7.67 12.47
N SER A 113 -11.25 9.00 12.59
CA SER A 113 -12.42 9.76 13.07
C SER A 113 -13.27 10.38 11.96
N LEU A 114 -12.66 10.71 10.81
CA LEU A 114 -13.31 11.46 9.72
C LEU A 114 -13.54 10.63 8.45
N GLY A 115 -13.08 9.39 8.42
CA GLY A 115 -13.21 8.47 7.29
C GLY A 115 -12.38 8.86 6.06
N LEU A 116 -12.48 8.00 5.05
CA LEU A 116 -11.91 8.17 3.72
C LEU A 116 -12.64 9.26 2.92
N VAL A 117 -11.89 10.01 2.12
CA VAL A 117 -12.35 10.90 1.05
C VAL A 117 -11.96 10.25 -0.27
N GLY A 118 -12.93 9.62 -0.94
CA GLY A 118 -12.68 8.77 -2.11
C GLY A 118 -11.94 9.47 -3.26
N ASP A 119 -12.34 10.70 -3.61
CA ASP A 119 -11.72 11.49 -4.69
C ASP A 119 -10.69 12.50 -4.17
N GLY A 120 -10.13 12.25 -2.99
CA GLY A 120 -9.19 13.15 -2.34
C GLY A 120 -7.77 13.06 -2.91
N GLY A 121 -7.00 14.15 -2.83
CA GLY A 121 -5.55 14.11 -3.04
C GLY A 121 -4.79 13.62 -1.79
N ALA A 122 -3.48 13.40 -1.95
CA ALA A 122 -2.58 13.04 -0.85
C ALA A 122 -2.60 14.08 0.28
N THR A 123 -2.21 13.69 1.49
CA THR A 123 -2.21 14.60 2.66
C THR A 123 -1.31 15.81 2.43
N ILE A 124 -0.16 15.58 1.81
CA ILE A 124 0.79 16.59 1.34
C ILE A 124 1.06 16.30 -0.13
N GLU A 125 0.92 17.31 -0.99
CA GLU A 125 1.18 17.16 -2.41
C GLU A 125 2.03 18.32 -2.97
N LEU A 126 3.29 18.03 -3.31
CA LEU A 126 4.21 19.01 -3.89
C LEU A 126 4.77 18.51 -5.24
N GLY A 127 5.56 19.32 -5.95
CA GLY A 127 6.29 18.88 -7.14
C GLY A 127 5.91 19.66 -8.40
N GLN A 128 5.63 18.96 -9.49
CA GLN A 128 5.61 19.50 -10.87
C GLN A 128 6.98 20.03 -11.31
N GLY A 129 7.04 20.93 -12.30
CA GLY A 129 8.28 21.56 -12.74
C GLY A 129 8.88 22.42 -11.64
N SER A 130 9.68 21.80 -10.79
CA SER A 130 10.22 22.35 -9.55
C SER A 130 11.60 21.77 -9.28
N ASN A 131 12.40 22.50 -8.53
CA ASN A 131 13.76 22.14 -8.19
C ASN A 131 14.07 22.42 -6.71
N GLY A 132 14.68 21.46 -6.02
CA GLY A 132 15.26 21.72 -4.69
C GLY A 132 14.26 21.74 -3.55
N ILE A 133 13.13 21.03 -3.66
CA ILE A 133 12.16 20.88 -2.57
C ILE A 133 12.80 20.09 -1.42
N GLU A 134 12.57 20.53 -0.18
CA GLU A 134 13.01 19.83 1.02
C GLU A 134 11.82 19.51 1.93
N ILE A 135 11.69 18.24 2.31
CA ILE A 135 10.74 17.77 3.30
C ILE A 135 11.54 17.03 4.38
N SER A 136 11.65 17.64 5.56
CA SER A 136 12.51 17.09 6.61
C SER A 136 11.91 17.16 8.01
N ASN A 137 12.14 16.10 8.79
CA ASN A 137 11.70 15.99 10.19
C ASN A 137 10.18 16.20 10.38
N ILE A 138 9.36 15.82 9.39
CA ILE A 138 7.90 15.91 9.50
C ILE A 138 7.30 14.62 10.07
N VAL A 139 6.04 14.72 10.51
CA VAL A 139 5.15 13.57 10.68
C VAL A 139 4.01 13.72 9.67
N SER A 140 3.67 12.67 8.92
CA SER A 140 2.44 12.63 8.11
C SER A 140 1.73 11.30 8.34
N ARG A 141 0.48 11.33 8.82
CA ARG A 141 -0.25 10.12 9.21
C ARG A 141 -1.75 10.25 9.00
N ASN A 142 -2.44 9.10 9.07
CA ASN A 142 -3.89 8.99 8.99
C ASN A 142 -4.47 9.65 7.72
N ALA A 143 -3.77 9.49 6.59
CA ALA A 143 -4.18 10.06 5.31
C ALA A 143 -5.62 9.70 4.99
N ARG A 144 -6.41 10.70 4.61
CA ARG A 144 -7.82 10.53 4.25
C ARG A 144 -8.04 10.11 2.81
N ALA A 145 -6.98 9.95 2.03
CA ALA A 145 -7.05 9.49 0.65
C ALA A 145 -5.92 8.48 0.41
N TRP A 146 -5.37 8.46 -0.80
CA TRP A 146 -4.51 7.40 -1.31
C TRP A 146 -3.02 7.55 -0.96
N SER A 147 -2.57 8.65 -0.33
CA SER A 147 -1.16 8.78 0.10
C SER A 147 -0.96 9.77 1.26
N CYS A 148 0.03 9.50 2.11
CA CYS A 148 0.48 10.44 3.15
C CYS A 148 1.37 11.55 2.60
N LEU A 149 2.15 11.28 1.54
CA LEU A 149 3.03 12.26 0.90
C LEU A 149 3.18 11.93 -0.58
N HIS A 150 2.84 12.87 -1.45
CA HIS A 150 3.00 12.74 -2.88
C HIS A 150 3.85 13.85 -3.48
N LEU A 151 4.90 13.48 -4.21
CA LEU A 151 5.71 14.37 -5.03
C LEU A 151 5.40 14.09 -6.50
N ILE A 152 4.60 14.97 -7.08
CA ILE A 152 4.04 14.77 -8.42
C ILE A 152 5.06 15.12 -9.50
N GLN A 153 4.97 14.41 -10.61
CA GLN A 153 5.86 14.58 -11.75
C GLN A 153 5.77 15.98 -12.36
N GLY A 154 6.90 16.46 -12.84
CA GLY A 154 6.96 17.54 -13.83
C GLY A 154 6.81 17.01 -15.26
N GLY A 155 6.70 17.91 -16.24
CA GLY A 155 6.78 17.53 -17.65
C GLY A 155 8.20 17.08 -18.04
N THR A 156 8.36 16.49 -19.23
CA THR A 156 9.68 16.09 -19.74
C THR A 156 10.65 17.27 -19.83
N ASP A 157 10.16 18.43 -20.26
CA ASP A 157 10.96 19.66 -20.39
C ASP A 157 11.08 20.47 -19.09
N THR A 158 10.17 20.23 -18.14
CA THR A 158 10.12 20.90 -16.84
C THR A 158 9.95 19.85 -15.73
N PRO A 159 10.97 19.00 -15.51
CA PRO A 159 10.88 17.92 -14.54
C PRO A 159 10.91 18.45 -13.10
N CYS A 160 10.33 17.68 -12.19
CA CYS A 160 10.60 17.81 -10.76
C CYS A 160 12.00 17.25 -10.47
N THR A 161 12.89 18.00 -9.82
CA THR A 161 14.29 17.59 -9.61
C THR A 161 14.87 18.00 -8.26
N ASN A 162 15.95 17.33 -7.84
CA ASN A 162 16.74 17.68 -6.65
C ASN A 162 15.91 17.77 -5.35
N VAL A 163 14.88 16.92 -5.22
CA VAL A 163 14.06 16.85 -4.01
C VAL A 163 14.79 16.07 -2.93
N THR A 164 14.71 16.52 -1.67
CA THR A 164 15.22 15.79 -0.50
C THR A 164 14.07 15.50 0.47
N ILE A 165 13.80 14.21 0.72
CA ILE A 165 12.85 13.73 1.73
C ILE A 165 13.66 13.02 2.81
N SER A 166 13.80 13.63 3.99
CA SER A 166 14.70 13.10 5.02
C SER A 166 14.19 13.12 6.46
N ASN A 167 14.52 12.09 7.23
CA ASN A 167 14.26 12.02 8.67
C ASN A 167 12.78 12.18 9.05
N ASN A 168 11.86 11.76 8.18
CA ASN A 168 10.42 11.88 8.41
C ASN A 168 9.84 10.62 9.08
N GLN A 169 8.75 10.79 9.79
CA GLN A 169 7.89 9.69 10.26
C GLN A 169 6.61 9.69 9.42
N ILE A 170 6.37 8.62 8.68
CA ILE A 170 5.25 8.52 7.75
C ILE A 170 4.39 7.32 8.16
N GLY A 171 3.09 7.56 8.27
CA GLY A 171 2.08 6.55 8.55
C GLY A 171 1.58 6.49 9.99
N PRO A 172 0.55 5.66 10.25
CA PRO A 172 -0.10 4.74 9.30
C PRO A 172 -0.83 5.46 8.15
N CYS A 173 -0.86 4.82 6.98
CA CYS A 173 -1.50 5.32 5.77
C CYS A 173 -2.41 4.21 5.21
N GLY A 174 -3.71 4.50 5.14
CA GLY A 174 -4.68 3.54 4.59
C GLY A 174 -5.27 2.57 5.61
N ASN A 175 -6.12 1.68 5.11
CA ASN A 175 -6.63 0.50 5.81
C ASN A 175 -6.72 -0.66 4.81
N GLU A 176 -6.57 -1.89 5.29
CA GLU A 176 -6.67 -3.07 4.43
C GLU A 176 -8.12 -3.29 3.93
N GLY A 177 -8.26 -3.62 2.65
CA GLY A 177 -9.51 -4.09 2.06
C GLY A 177 -10.45 -2.97 1.57
N TYR A 178 -11.75 -3.28 1.61
CA TYR A 178 -12.82 -2.41 1.12
C TYR A 178 -13.72 -1.97 2.27
N ASN A 179 -14.27 -0.75 2.20
CA ASN A 179 -15.34 -0.35 3.11
C ASN A 179 -16.68 -1.04 2.75
N SER A 180 -17.72 -0.81 3.55
CA SER A 180 -19.06 -1.39 3.32
C SER A 180 -19.72 -0.97 2.00
N ALA A 181 -19.20 0.07 1.32
CA ALA A 181 -19.64 0.51 0.00
C ALA A 181 -18.79 -0.07 -1.14
N GLY A 182 -17.84 -0.97 -0.84
CA GLY A 182 -16.95 -1.57 -1.83
C GLY A 182 -15.83 -0.64 -2.31
N VAL A 183 -15.54 0.44 -1.58
CA VAL A 183 -14.45 1.37 -1.94
C VAL A 183 -13.15 0.90 -1.31
N SER A 184 -12.12 0.80 -2.15
CA SER A 184 -10.74 0.51 -1.75
C SER A 184 -10.26 1.48 -0.67
N GLN A 185 -9.54 0.94 0.30
CA GLN A 185 -9.05 1.71 1.45
C GLN A 185 -7.54 1.88 1.48
N TRP A 186 -6.82 1.33 0.51
CA TRP A 186 -5.36 1.32 0.53
C TRP A 186 -4.76 2.71 0.34
N ALA A 187 -3.58 2.94 0.91
CA ALA A 187 -2.83 4.17 0.70
C ALA A 187 -1.32 3.96 0.83
N ASP A 188 -0.58 4.76 0.08
CA ASP A 188 0.86 4.83 0.12
C ASP A 188 1.37 5.63 1.33
N GLY A 189 2.59 5.31 1.76
CA GLY A 189 3.39 6.18 2.61
C GLY A 189 3.91 7.39 1.82
N ILE A 190 4.86 7.12 0.91
CA ILE A 190 5.50 8.12 0.06
C ILE A 190 5.32 7.72 -1.40
N SER A 191 4.64 8.56 -2.18
CA SER A 191 4.49 8.45 -3.62
C SER A 191 5.41 9.47 -4.29
N PHE A 192 6.31 9.06 -5.17
CA PHE A 192 7.42 9.91 -5.61
C PHE A 192 7.72 9.81 -7.10
N ALA A 193 7.65 10.94 -7.80
CA ALA A 193 7.81 11.03 -9.25
C ALA A 193 8.84 12.09 -9.69
N CYS A 194 9.77 12.50 -8.83
CA CYS A 194 10.83 13.44 -9.18
C CYS A 194 12.13 12.72 -9.57
N ARG A 195 13.05 13.45 -10.20
CA ARG A 195 14.35 12.93 -10.67
C ARG A 195 15.51 13.46 -9.84
N ASP A 196 16.67 12.83 -9.96
CA ASP A 196 17.94 13.34 -9.41
C ASP A 196 17.80 13.73 -7.92
N SER A 197 17.11 12.90 -7.16
CA SER A 197 16.61 13.23 -5.82
C SER A 197 17.08 12.26 -4.74
N LEU A 198 16.75 12.56 -3.49
CA LEU A 198 17.16 11.80 -2.31
C LEU A 198 15.98 11.54 -1.36
N ILE A 199 15.73 10.26 -1.07
CA ILE A 199 14.77 9.82 -0.04
C ILE A 199 15.56 9.05 1.00
N GLU A 200 15.79 9.64 2.17
CA GLU A 200 16.69 9.03 3.17
C GLU A 200 16.27 9.08 4.63
N ASN A 201 16.63 8.04 5.37
CA ASN A 201 16.47 7.99 6.83
C ASN A 201 15.03 8.24 7.30
N ASN A 202 14.04 7.94 6.48
CA ASN A 202 12.63 8.03 6.85
C ASN A 202 12.22 6.74 7.56
N TYR A 203 11.31 6.88 8.52
CA TYR A 203 10.62 5.77 9.16
C TYR A 203 9.19 5.74 8.62
N VAL A 204 8.85 4.69 7.85
CA VAL A 204 7.54 4.49 7.23
C VAL A 204 6.90 3.27 7.89
N GLU A 205 5.75 3.45 8.53
CA GLU A 205 5.05 2.37 9.22
C GLU A 205 3.58 2.31 8.81
N GLY A 206 3.08 1.11 8.53
CA GLY A 206 1.64 0.88 8.35
C GLY A 206 1.03 1.54 7.12
N SER A 207 1.79 1.66 6.03
CA SER A 207 1.23 1.87 4.69
C SER A 207 0.59 0.58 4.20
N THR A 208 -0.64 0.64 3.69
CA THR A 208 -1.36 -0.56 3.24
C THR A 208 -1.25 -0.81 1.74
N ASP A 209 -0.80 0.18 0.96
CA ASP A 209 -0.44 0.03 -0.46
C ASP A 209 1.10 -0.09 -0.58
N GLY A 210 1.79 0.93 -1.07
CA GLY A 210 3.25 1.03 -1.07
C GLY A 210 3.83 1.82 0.11
N GLY A 211 4.92 1.36 0.72
CA GLY A 211 5.70 2.15 1.68
C GLY A 211 6.33 3.37 0.99
N ILE A 212 7.14 3.10 -0.03
CA ILE A 212 7.73 4.10 -0.93
C ILE A 212 7.50 3.65 -2.38
N VAL A 213 6.74 4.43 -3.14
CA VAL A 213 6.42 4.15 -4.54
C VAL A 213 7.16 5.12 -5.43
N LEU A 214 7.99 4.61 -6.34
CA LEU A 214 8.70 5.39 -7.34
C LEU A 214 7.95 5.33 -8.66
N PHE A 215 7.40 6.45 -9.10
CA PHE A 215 6.76 6.61 -10.40
C PHE A 215 7.78 7.08 -11.42
N GLY A 216 8.67 6.18 -11.86
CA GLY A 216 9.79 6.53 -12.75
C GLY A 216 10.65 7.67 -12.17
N ALA A 217 11.67 7.35 -11.38
CA ALA A 217 12.41 8.37 -10.62
C ALA A 217 13.90 8.43 -11.01
N PRO A 218 14.27 8.63 -12.29
CA PRO A 218 15.65 8.49 -12.74
C PRO A 218 16.62 9.40 -11.96
N GLY A 219 17.79 8.88 -11.63
CA GLY A 219 18.82 9.55 -10.82
C GLY A 219 18.52 9.60 -9.32
N THR A 220 17.37 9.08 -8.86
CA THR A 220 16.98 9.15 -7.44
C THR A 220 17.64 8.06 -6.61
N THR A 221 18.07 8.44 -5.40
CA THR A 221 18.58 7.52 -4.39
C THR A 221 17.58 7.37 -3.23
N VAL A 222 17.21 6.14 -2.91
CA VAL A 222 16.38 5.75 -1.76
C VAL A 222 17.27 4.98 -0.78
N ARG A 223 17.63 5.59 0.36
CA ARG A 223 18.61 4.98 1.27
C ARG A 223 18.37 5.14 2.76
N GLY A 224 18.78 4.16 3.56
CA GLY A 224 18.74 4.28 5.02
C GLY A 224 17.34 4.35 5.62
N ASN A 225 16.28 4.11 4.84
CA ASN A 225 14.91 4.15 5.33
C ASN A 225 14.59 2.88 6.11
N THR A 226 13.72 2.99 7.10
CA THR A 226 13.11 1.87 7.82
C THR A 226 11.64 1.81 7.42
N ILE A 227 11.21 0.68 6.87
CA ILE A 227 9.86 0.49 6.33
C ILE A 227 9.25 -0.75 6.96
N VAL A 228 8.13 -0.58 7.66
CA VAL A 228 7.52 -1.63 8.50
C VAL A 228 6.03 -1.72 8.16
N SER A 229 5.53 -2.92 7.86
CA SER A 229 4.07 -3.10 7.72
C SER A 229 3.42 -3.01 9.10
N SER A 230 2.12 -2.73 9.16
CA SER A 230 1.42 -2.63 10.44
C SER A 230 1.34 -4.00 11.12
N ALA A 231 1.13 -4.03 12.44
CA ALA A 231 0.72 -5.24 13.16
C ALA A 231 -0.71 -5.70 12.80
N THR A 232 -1.55 -4.80 12.26
CA THR A 232 -2.98 -5.04 12.02
C THR A 232 -3.37 -5.09 10.56
N ASP A 233 -2.65 -4.37 9.70
CA ASP A 233 -2.97 -4.21 8.28
C ASP A 233 -1.79 -4.64 7.41
N SER A 234 -2.08 -5.40 6.36
CA SER A 234 -1.09 -5.83 5.38
C SER A 234 -0.68 -4.66 4.49
N GLY A 235 0.58 -4.64 4.03
CA GLY A 235 1.03 -3.76 2.95
C GLY A 235 1.32 -4.57 1.69
N PHE A 236 1.03 -4.02 0.50
CA PHE A 236 1.36 -4.69 -0.75
C PHE A 236 2.87 -4.69 -1.01
N GLY A 237 3.51 -3.52 -0.89
CA GLY A 237 4.92 -3.36 -1.22
C GLY A 237 5.65 -2.44 -0.26
N ALA A 238 6.89 -2.74 0.13
CA ALA A 238 7.67 -1.80 0.92
C ALA A 238 8.33 -0.72 0.04
N ILE A 239 9.00 -1.11 -1.06
CA ILE A 239 9.52 -0.20 -2.08
C ILE A 239 9.11 -0.68 -3.48
N ASN A 240 8.43 0.17 -4.23
CA ASN A 240 7.87 -0.19 -5.53
C ASN A 240 8.54 0.59 -6.66
N MET A 241 9.09 -0.14 -7.64
CA MET A 241 9.68 0.37 -8.88
C MET A 241 8.88 -0.19 -10.06
N VAL A 242 7.60 0.16 -10.12
CA VAL A 242 6.58 -0.55 -10.92
C VAL A 242 5.77 0.37 -11.85
N ASP A 243 5.81 1.68 -11.63
CA ASP A 243 4.98 2.63 -12.36
C ASP A 243 5.70 3.23 -13.58
N TYR A 244 4.92 3.46 -14.65
CA TYR A 244 5.41 4.00 -15.92
C TYR A 244 5.29 5.53 -15.96
N LEU A 245 6.40 6.22 -15.69
CA LEU A 245 6.61 7.64 -16.01
C LEU A 245 8.00 7.83 -16.63
N TYR A 246 8.21 8.98 -17.28
CA TYR A 246 9.47 9.30 -17.99
C TYR A 246 9.90 8.19 -18.95
N ASP A 247 8.96 7.72 -19.76
CA ASP A 247 9.15 6.61 -20.69
C ASP A 247 9.65 5.32 -20.01
N GLY A 248 9.14 5.06 -18.80
CA GLY A 248 9.49 3.90 -17.98
C GLY A 248 10.91 3.95 -17.39
N SER A 249 11.55 5.13 -17.38
CA SER A 249 12.96 5.26 -16.99
C SER A 249 13.17 5.25 -15.47
N TYR A 250 14.05 4.36 -15.04
CA TYR A 250 14.66 4.27 -13.71
C TYR A 250 16.18 4.37 -13.82
N ALA A 251 16.69 5.01 -14.88
CA ALA A 251 18.12 5.16 -15.11
C ALA A 251 18.80 5.80 -13.91
N ASN A 252 19.84 5.15 -13.40
CA ASN A 252 20.63 5.53 -12.23
C ASN A 252 19.84 5.60 -10.91
N VAL A 253 18.69 4.92 -10.81
CA VAL A 253 18.03 4.73 -9.51
C VAL A 253 18.87 3.84 -8.62
N VAL A 254 19.01 4.25 -7.36
CA VAL A 254 19.72 3.48 -6.32
C VAL A 254 18.80 3.25 -5.13
N VAL A 255 18.55 2.00 -4.76
CA VAL A 255 17.81 1.60 -3.55
C VAL A 255 18.76 0.84 -2.64
N THR A 256 19.21 1.47 -1.54
CA THR A 256 20.30 0.88 -0.74
C THR A 256 20.25 1.12 0.75
N ASN A 257 20.71 0.14 1.54
CA ASN A 257 20.80 0.25 2.99
C ASN A 257 19.45 0.54 3.66
N ASN A 258 18.34 0.09 3.07
CA ASN A 258 17.03 0.18 3.71
C ASN A 258 16.77 -1.05 4.57
N THR A 259 16.03 -0.88 5.66
CA THR A 259 15.55 -1.96 6.52
C THR A 259 14.05 -2.15 6.28
N ILE A 260 13.65 -3.34 5.87
CA ILE A 260 12.26 -3.67 5.52
C ILE A 260 11.78 -4.80 6.44
N THR A 261 10.66 -4.58 7.13
CA THR A 261 10.09 -5.55 8.06
C THR A 261 8.62 -5.80 7.77
N GLY A 262 8.26 -7.05 7.47
CA GLY A 262 6.87 -7.50 7.43
C GLY A 262 6.41 -7.85 8.85
N GLN A 263 5.74 -6.93 9.56
CA GLN A 263 5.25 -7.20 10.91
C GLN A 263 3.96 -8.03 10.89
N LYS A 264 3.00 -7.68 10.03
CA LYS A 264 1.89 -8.56 9.66
C LYS A 264 2.17 -9.23 8.32
N LEU A 265 2.34 -8.42 7.28
CA LEU A 265 2.71 -8.88 5.95
C LEU A 265 3.18 -7.70 5.10
N PHE A 266 4.26 -7.88 4.36
CA PHE A 266 4.42 -7.21 3.07
C PHE A 266 4.36 -8.27 1.98
N ASN A 267 3.50 -8.13 0.97
CA ASN A 267 3.44 -9.12 -0.11
C ASN A 267 4.75 -9.14 -0.90
N ALA A 268 5.30 -7.95 -1.17
CA ALA A 268 6.63 -7.76 -1.74
C ALA A 268 7.47 -6.80 -0.88
N GLY A 269 8.75 -7.13 -0.67
CA GLY A 269 9.70 -6.20 -0.08
C GLY A 269 10.08 -5.11 -1.08
N ILE A 270 10.73 -5.49 -2.18
CA ILE A 270 11.02 -4.62 -3.32
C ILE A 270 10.45 -5.24 -4.60
N ALA A 271 9.48 -4.58 -5.22
CA ALA A 271 8.91 -4.98 -6.50
C ALA A 271 9.59 -4.19 -7.64
N ILE A 272 10.10 -4.88 -8.66
CA ILE A 272 10.89 -4.27 -9.75
C ILE A 272 10.34 -4.68 -11.12
N GLY A 273 9.94 -3.68 -11.90
CA GLY A 273 9.44 -3.84 -13.26
C GLY A 273 7.91 -3.84 -13.33
N ALA A 274 7.38 -3.59 -14.52
CA ALA A 274 5.94 -3.36 -14.73
C ALA A 274 5.10 -4.57 -14.30
N PHE A 275 5.51 -5.77 -14.70
CA PHE A 275 4.73 -6.99 -14.45
C PHE A 275 4.86 -7.49 -13.00
N ALA A 276 5.66 -6.84 -12.17
CA ALA A 276 5.81 -7.21 -10.77
C ALA A 276 4.58 -6.83 -9.92
N TRP A 277 3.83 -5.80 -10.32
CA TRP A 277 2.68 -5.26 -9.57
C TRP A 277 1.33 -5.66 -10.14
N SER A 278 1.25 -5.86 -11.46
CA SER A 278 0.02 -6.02 -12.21
C SER A 278 0.14 -7.16 -13.23
N PHE A 279 -1.00 -7.75 -13.58
CA PHE A 279 -1.10 -8.80 -14.60
C PHE A 279 -1.09 -8.28 -16.05
N ASN A 280 -1.28 -6.96 -16.25
CA ASN A 280 -1.74 -6.41 -17.54
C ASN A 280 -0.92 -5.23 -18.07
N ASP A 281 0.27 -4.97 -17.53
CA ASP A 281 1.06 -3.86 -18.05
C ASP A 281 1.62 -4.22 -19.43
N ASP A 282 1.74 -3.23 -20.32
CA ASP A 282 2.07 -3.44 -21.73
C ASP A 282 3.50 -3.01 -22.11
N ALA A 283 4.24 -2.39 -21.17
CA ALA A 283 5.57 -1.86 -21.41
C ALA A 283 6.58 -2.28 -20.33
N PHE A 284 7.80 -2.59 -20.77
CA PHE A 284 8.93 -2.83 -19.87
C PHE A 284 9.40 -1.51 -19.24
N LEU A 285 9.74 -1.54 -17.95
CA LEU A 285 10.49 -0.47 -17.31
C LEU A 285 11.98 -0.65 -17.59
N GLN A 286 12.74 0.43 -17.51
CA GLN A 286 14.12 0.44 -18.01
C GLN A 286 15.12 1.09 -17.05
N GLY A 287 16.23 0.40 -16.84
CA GLY A 287 17.38 0.84 -16.05
C GLY A 287 18.43 1.63 -16.86
N PRO A 288 19.69 1.69 -16.36
CA PRO A 288 20.24 0.86 -15.29
C PRO A 288 19.76 1.26 -13.89
N ALA A 289 19.47 0.30 -13.02
CA ALA A 289 19.21 0.55 -11.59
C ALA A 289 20.04 -0.36 -10.67
N THR A 290 20.28 0.09 -9.43
CA THR A 290 21.08 -0.61 -8.43
C THR A 290 20.32 -0.77 -7.11
N ILE A 291 20.12 -2.02 -6.68
CA ILE A 291 19.41 -2.38 -5.45
C ILE A 291 20.37 -3.15 -4.56
N THR A 292 20.89 -2.53 -3.50
CA THR A 292 22.00 -3.11 -2.73
C THR A 292 21.92 -2.96 -1.23
N ASN A 293 22.39 -3.97 -0.50
CA ASN A 293 22.57 -3.90 0.96
C ASN A 293 21.29 -3.57 1.74
N ASN A 294 20.12 -3.91 1.21
CA ASN A 294 18.87 -3.81 1.96
C ASN A 294 18.72 -5.04 2.86
N VAL A 295 18.14 -4.87 4.04
CA VAL A 295 17.93 -5.94 5.03
C VAL A 295 16.43 -6.19 5.17
N PHE A 296 16.04 -7.46 5.06
CA PHE A 296 14.65 -7.90 5.10
C PHE A 296 14.41 -8.81 6.31
N SER A 297 13.28 -8.62 6.99
CA SER A 297 12.86 -9.52 8.06
C SER A 297 11.35 -9.65 8.22
N GLY A 298 10.92 -10.72 8.90
CA GLY A 298 9.49 -10.98 9.17
C GLY A 298 8.74 -11.59 7.99
N ASP A 299 7.45 -11.28 7.91
CA ASP A 299 6.50 -11.89 6.98
C ASP A 299 6.53 -11.19 5.61
N ILE A 300 7.42 -11.68 4.73
CA ILE A 300 7.61 -11.15 3.37
C ILE A 300 7.78 -12.31 2.39
N PRO A 301 6.73 -12.74 1.66
CA PRO A 301 6.84 -13.89 0.76
C PRO A 301 7.89 -13.67 -0.34
N PHE A 302 7.90 -12.46 -0.93
CA PHE A 302 8.85 -12.07 -1.96
C PHE A 302 9.65 -10.85 -1.52
N ALA A 303 10.81 -11.06 -0.87
CA ALA A 303 11.69 -9.97 -0.48
C ALA A 303 12.12 -9.10 -1.68
N ILE A 304 12.46 -9.73 -2.81
CA ILE A 304 12.67 -9.02 -4.10
C ILE A 304 12.05 -9.84 -5.23
N GLY A 305 11.09 -9.24 -5.94
CA GLY A 305 10.44 -9.82 -7.12
C GLY A 305 10.72 -8.99 -8.39
N VAL A 306 11.15 -9.64 -9.46
CA VAL A 306 11.53 -8.95 -10.72
C VAL A 306 10.80 -9.52 -11.94
N ASN A 307 10.05 -8.67 -12.64
CA ASN A 307 9.48 -8.98 -13.96
C ASN A 307 9.12 -7.69 -14.73
N GLY A 308 9.34 -7.67 -16.05
CA GLY A 308 9.04 -6.51 -16.90
C GLY A 308 10.11 -5.42 -16.83
N TRP A 309 11.39 -5.80 -16.88
CA TRP A 309 12.54 -4.90 -16.76
C TRP A 309 13.56 -5.07 -17.90
N THR A 310 14.13 -3.96 -18.38
CA THR A 310 15.21 -3.94 -19.37
C THR A 310 16.31 -2.93 -19.03
N GLY A 311 17.40 -2.91 -19.82
CA GLY A 311 18.34 -1.79 -19.80
C GLY A 311 19.32 -1.73 -18.62
N GLY A 312 19.48 -2.80 -17.84
CA GLY A 312 20.46 -2.87 -16.75
C GLY A 312 19.83 -3.05 -15.37
N LEU A 313 20.23 -4.08 -14.63
CA LEU A 313 19.80 -4.25 -13.24
C LEU A 313 20.90 -4.91 -12.39
N THR A 314 21.32 -4.23 -11.32
CA THR A 314 22.24 -4.80 -10.33
C THR A 314 21.52 -4.98 -9.01
N VAL A 315 21.38 -6.22 -8.53
CA VAL A 315 20.77 -6.55 -7.24
C VAL A 315 21.79 -7.35 -6.43
N THR A 316 22.49 -6.71 -5.48
CA THR A 316 23.58 -7.37 -4.74
C THR A 316 23.68 -7.00 -3.27
N GLY A 317 24.16 -7.93 -2.43
CA GLY A 317 24.40 -7.67 -1.00
C GLY A 317 23.14 -7.51 -0.14
N ASN A 318 21.95 -7.77 -0.67
CA ASN A 318 20.70 -7.73 0.10
C ASN A 318 20.61 -8.96 1.01
N ASP A 319 20.22 -8.76 2.26
CA ASP A 319 20.11 -9.81 3.28
C ASP A 319 18.64 -10.17 3.52
N VAL A 320 18.27 -11.39 3.15
CA VAL A 320 16.92 -11.95 3.35
C VAL A 320 16.88 -13.02 4.44
N SER A 321 17.96 -13.17 5.22
CA SER A 321 18.06 -14.22 6.25
C SER A 321 17.11 -14.04 7.42
N GLY A 322 16.57 -12.83 7.63
CA GLY A 322 15.58 -12.53 8.65
C GLY A 322 14.13 -12.77 8.22
N VAL A 323 13.87 -13.14 6.96
CA VAL A 323 12.52 -13.40 6.44
C VAL A 323 12.05 -14.77 6.92
N ASN A 324 10.78 -14.85 7.33
CA ASN A 324 10.19 -16.11 7.81
C ASN A 324 10.09 -17.14 6.67
N SER A 325 10.25 -18.42 7.02
CA SER A 325 10.21 -19.53 6.05
C SER A 325 9.72 -20.83 6.71
N PRO A 326 8.93 -21.68 6.02
CA PRO A 326 8.37 -21.48 4.69
C PRO A 326 7.32 -20.36 4.62
N SER A 327 7.10 -19.80 3.41
CA SER A 327 6.10 -18.75 3.16
C SER A 327 4.68 -19.14 3.57
N SER A 328 4.37 -20.45 3.51
CA SER A 328 3.09 -21.04 3.93
C SER A 328 2.79 -20.94 5.42
N ASN A 329 3.77 -20.59 6.26
CA ASN A 329 3.51 -20.40 7.69
C ASN A 329 2.81 -19.08 8.03
N TYR A 330 2.82 -18.10 7.13
CA TYR A 330 2.34 -16.74 7.41
C TYR A 330 1.57 -16.08 6.26
N SER A 331 1.53 -16.71 5.09
CA SER A 331 0.80 -16.22 3.93
C SER A 331 0.11 -17.34 3.17
N ASP A 332 -0.70 -16.99 2.18
CA ASP A 332 -1.28 -17.89 1.19
C ASP A 332 -1.14 -17.28 -0.22
N ALA A 333 -1.13 -18.13 -1.25
CA ALA A 333 -0.92 -17.76 -2.65
C ALA A 333 -2.08 -18.18 -3.58
N ASN A 334 -3.29 -18.34 -3.02
CA ASN A 334 -4.46 -18.84 -3.76
C ASN A 334 -4.83 -17.98 -4.97
N SER A 335 -4.55 -16.67 -4.91
CA SER A 335 -4.84 -15.69 -5.97
C SER A 335 -3.68 -15.49 -6.95
N CYS A 336 -2.56 -16.18 -6.72
CA CYS A 336 -1.37 -16.06 -7.57
C CYS A 336 -1.48 -16.92 -8.82
N VAL A 337 -0.90 -16.44 -9.92
CA VAL A 337 -0.67 -17.28 -11.12
C VAL A 337 0.30 -18.41 -10.78
N THR A 338 0.20 -19.54 -11.51
CA THR A 338 0.97 -20.75 -11.23
C THR A 338 2.46 -20.49 -11.04
N ALA A 339 3.10 -19.77 -11.97
CA ALA A 339 4.53 -19.49 -11.88
C ALA A 339 4.93 -18.71 -10.61
N THR A 340 4.10 -17.76 -10.17
CA THR A 340 4.34 -17.00 -8.93
C THR A 340 4.09 -17.86 -7.70
N ARG A 341 3.07 -18.73 -7.73
CA ARG A 341 2.79 -19.68 -6.65
C ARG A 341 3.89 -20.73 -6.49
N ASP A 342 4.43 -21.26 -7.59
CA ASP A 342 5.52 -22.24 -7.54
C ASP A 342 6.77 -21.64 -6.85
N LEU A 343 7.05 -20.36 -7.07
CA LEU A 343 8.10 -19.62 -6.35
C LEU A 343 7.77 -19.44 -4.86
N TRP A 344 6.51 -19.13 -4.55
CA TRP A 344 6.03 -19.03 -3.17
C TRP A 344 6.15 -20.36 -2.41
N ASP A 345 5.77 -21.48 -3.02
CA ASP A 345 5.88 -22.84 -2.45
C ASP A 345 7.34 -23.19 -2.12
N GLN A 346 8.28 -22.72 -2.94
CA GLN A 346 9.72 -22.87 -2.73
C GLN A 346 10.29 -21.90 -1.68
N SER A 347 9.49 -20.96 -1.18
CA SER A 347 9.94 -19.83 -0.37
C SER A 347 11.08 -19.06 -1.06
N ALA A 348 10.93 -18.84 -2.36
CA ALA A 348 11.87 -18.09 -3.18
C ALA A 348 11.77 -16.58 -2.89
N HIS A 349 12.29 -16.14 -1.74
CA HIS A 349 12.24 -14.73 -1.33
C HIS A 349 12.93 -13.79 -2.32
N LEU A 350 13.90 -14.30 -3.09
CA LEU A 350 14.50 -13.61 -4.24
C LEU A 350 14.04 -14.32 -5.50
N ALA A 351 13.20 -13.68 -6.30
CA ALA A 351 12.56 -14.30 -7.45
C ALA A 351 12.59 -13.40 -8.69
N TYR A 352 12.72 -14.02 -9.86
CA TYR A 352 12.64 -13.30 -11.12
C TYR A 352 12.10 -14.17 -12.25
N TYR A 353 11.50 -13.54 -13.26
CA TYR A 353 11.16 -14.22 -14.51
C TYR A 353 12.24 -13.95 -15.58
N PRO A 354 12.99 -14.96 -16.06
CA PRO A 354 14.11 -14.75 -16.98
C PRO A 354 13.76 -14.03 -18.29
N ALA A 355 12.64 -14.36 -18.93
CA ALA A 355 12.25 -13.68 -20.17
C ALA A 355 11.72 -12.26 -19.92
N GLY A 356 11.30 -11.97 -18.68
CA GLY A 356 10.87 -10.65 -18.23
C GLY A 356 12.01 -9.74 -17.78
N LEU A 357 13.25 -10.23 -17.69
CA LEU A 357 14.44 -9.45 -17.34
C LEU A 357 15.43 -9.48 -18.50
N THR A 358 15.47 -8.40 -19.27
CA THR A 358 16.31 -8.30 -20.48
C THR A 358 17.45 -7.29 -20.33
N GLY A 359 18.45 -7.36 -21.20
CA GLY A 359 19.66 -6.54 -21.09
C GLY A 359 20.67 -7.10 -20.08
N THR A 360 21.60 -6.27 -19.61
CA THR A 360 22.61 -6.69 -18.63
C THR A 360 22.00 -6.80 -17.23
N SER A 361 22.23 -7.91 -16.54
CA SER A 361 21.82 -8.07 -15.15
C SER A 361 22.93 -8.69 -14.31
N ASN A 362 22.98 -8.29 -13.04
CA ASN A 362 23.85 -8.85 -12.02
C ASN A 362 23.02 -9.08 -10.75
N LEU A 363 22.47 -10.29 -10.63
CA LEU A 363 21.68 -10.71 -9.48
C LEU A 363 22.58 -11.49 -8.51
N GLN A 364 22.45 -11.21 -7.22
CA GLN A 364 23.13 -11.98 -6.17
C GLN A 364 22.70 -13.45 -6.15
N SER A 365 23.51 -14.27 -5.47
CA SER A 365 23.14 -15.64 -5.12
C SER A 365 21.82 -15.68 -4.35
N GLY A 366 21.03 -16.74 -4.59
CA GLY A 366 19.75 -16.98 -3.93
C GLY A 366 18.52 -16.62 -4.78
N PHE A 367 18.70 -15.88 -5.87
CA PHE A 367 17.62 -15.68 -6.85
C PHE A 367 17.19 -17.01 -7.48
N VAL A 368 15.89 -17.27 -7.46
CA VAL A 368 15.26 -18.41 -8.13
C VAL A 368 14.59 -17.90 -9.42
N ALA A 369 14.90 -18.56 -10.53
CA ALA A 369 14.27 -18.30 -11.81
C ALA A 369 12.89 -18.97 -11.85
N ALA A 370 11.87 -18.22 -12.25
CA ALA A 370 10.56 -18.79 -12.53
C ALA A 370 10.56 -19.61 -13.84
N ASP A 371 9.91 -20.77 -13.83
CA ASP A 371 9.75 -21.64 -15.00
C ASP A 371 8.63 -21.15 -15.95
N GLY A 372 7.83 -20.17 -15.52
CA GLY A 372 6.80 -19.50 -16.31
C GLY A 372 6.72 -18.02 -15.99
N ASN A 373 5.80 -17.29 -16.63
CA ASN A 373 5.62 -15.86 -16.43
C ASN A 373 5.12 -15.55 -15.01
N SER A 374 6.04 -15.31 -14.08
CA SER A 374 5.75 -14.92 -12.70
C SER A 374 5.46 -13.43 -12.63
N THR A 375 4.19 -13.07 -12.51
CA THR A 375 3.68 -11.69 -12.46
C THR A 375 2.90 -11.47 -11.16
N ASN A 376 2.64 -10.19 -10.84
CA ASN A 376 1.87 -9.77 -9.69
C ASN A 376 2.35 -10.41 -8.38
N PHE A 377 3.57 -10.07 -7.95
CA PHE A 377 4.14 -10.57 -6.69
C PHE A 377 3.36 -10.09 -5.45
N ILE A 378 2.41 -9.17 -5.60
CA ILE A 378 1.51 -8.74 -4.53
C ILE A 378 0.26 -9.62 -4.37
N CYS A 379 0.16 -10.71 -5.13
CA CYS A 379 -1.00 -11.62 -5.16
C CYS A 379 -1.23 -12.46 -3.89
N THR A 380 -0.27 -12.48 -2.97
CA THR A 380 -0.39 -13.27 -1.73
C THR A 380 -1.39 -12.62 -0.76
N THR A 381 -1.80 -13.36 0.25
CA THR A 381 -2.62 -12.84 1.35
C THR A 381 -2.00 -13.25 2.68
N PRO A 382 -2.39 -12.63 3.81
CA PRO A 382 -2.18 -13.25 5.12
C PRO A 382 -2.73 -14.67 5.14
N SER A 383 -2.20 -15.50 6.05
CA SER A 383 -2.68 -16.88 6.21
C SER A 383 -4.21 -16.94 6.29
N LEU A 384 -4.77 -17.68 5.36
CA LEU A 384 -6.19 -17.99 5.29
C LEU A 384 -6.56 -18.95 6.41
N PRO A 385 -7.84 -18.96 6.84
CA PRO A 385 -8.28 -19.94 7.82
C PRO A 385 -8.25 -21.35 7.24
N SER A 386 -8.13 -22.36 8.12
CA SER A 386 -8.29 -23.77 7.73
C SER A 386 -9.76 -24.17 7.56
N SER A 387 -10.69 -23.36 8.09
CA SER A 387 -12.13 -23.59 7.98
C SER A 387 -12.93 -22.28 8.04
N VAL A 388 -14.08 -22.27 7.39
CA VAL A 388 -15.09 -21.20 7.49
C VAL A 388 -16.42 -21.86 7.85
N SER A 389 -17.14 -21.31 8.82
CA SER A 389 -18.41 -21.87 9.28
C SER A 389 -19.54 -20.85 9.23
N TYR A 390 -20.75 -21.36 9.01
CA TYR A 390 -21.99 -20.61 8.98
C TYR A 390 -22.99 -21.25 9.92
N GLY A 391 -23.51 -20.45 10.86
CA GLY A 391 -24.67 -20.81 11.67
C GLY A 391 -25.98 -20.70 10.88
N LEU A 392 -27.07 -21.08 11.53
CA LEU A 392 -28.42 -21.05 10.95
C LEU A 392 -28.77 -19.67 10.36
N ASN A 393 -29.16 -19.62 9.09
CA ASN A 393 -29.47 -18.42 8.31
C ASN A 393 -28.28 -17.47 8.06
N GLU A 394 -27.04 -17.85 8.37
CA GLU A 394 -25.87 -16.99 8.13
C GLU A 394 -25.33 -17.10 6.70
N LEU A 395 -25.57 -18.23 6.02
CA LEU A 395 -25.23 -18.40 4.61
C LEU A 395 -26.46 -18.17 3.72
N ALA A 396 -26.41 -17.11 2.91
CA ALA A 396 -27.35 -16.85 1.82
C ALA A 396 -26.57 -16.27 0.62
N ALA A 397 -26.23 -17.12 -0.34
CA ALA A 397 -25.36 -16.78 -1.46
C ALA A 397 -26.10 -16.79 -2.80
N ALA A 398 -25.82 -15.79 -3.63
CA ALA A 398 -26.20 -15.78 -5.04
C ALA A 398 -25.14 -16.52 -5.89
N PRO A 399 -25.47 -16.96 -7.12
CA PRO A 399 -24.50 -17.59 -8.01
C PRO A 399 -23.23 -16.75 -8.21
N ASN A 400 -22.11 -17.43 -8.50
CA ASN A 400 -20.76 -16.87 -8.61
C ASN A 400 -20.16 -16.32 -7.31
N THR A 401 -20.58 -16.85 -6.16
CA THR A 401 -20.07 -16.46 -4.85
C THR A 401 -19.04 -17.46 -4.35
N VAL A 402 -17.88 -16.98 -3.86
CA VAL A 402 -16.94 -17.78 -3.08
C VAL A 402 -17.51 -17.99 -1.68
N LEU A 403 -17.79 -19.24 -1.33
CA LEU A 403 -18.33 -19.62 -0.03
C LEU A 403 -17.22 -19.78 1.02
N ALA A 404 -16.05 -20.25 0.62
CA ALA A 404 -14.89 -20.35 1.50
C ALA A 404 -13.60 -20.25 0.68
N ASN A 405 -12.67 -19.41 1.11
CA ASN A 405 -11.30 -19.37 0.60
C ASN A 405 -10.36 -19.74 1.76
N LEU A 406 -9.71 -20.89 1.66
CA LEU A 406 -9.05 -21.55 2.77
C LEU A 406 -7.57 -21.79 2.47
N HIS A 407 -6.81 -21.98 3.53
CA HIS A 407 -5.40 -22.35 3.47
C HIS A 407 -5.16 -23.60 2.61
N ASN A 408 -3.96 -23.75 2.04
CA ASN A 408 -3.59 -24.85 1.13
C ASN A 408 -4.34 -24.84 -0.21
N SER A 409 -4.66 -23.65 -0.75
CA SER A 409 -5.27 -23.53 -2.08
C SER A 409 -6.61 -24.27 -2.21
N ILE A 410 -7.41 -24.25 -1.14
CA ILE A 410 -8.76 -24.83 -1.15
C ILE A 410 -9.78 -23.71 -1.23
N LEU A 411 -10.64 -23.77 -2.24
CA LEU A 411 -11.69 -22.79 -2.51
C LEU A 411 -13.01 -23.54 -2.70
N THR A 412 -14.08 -23.14 -2.00
CA THR A 412 -15.43 -23.60 -2.31
C THR A 412 -16.25 -22.47 -2.90
N GLN A 413 -16.87 -22.72 -4.05
CA GLN A 413 -17.63 -21.72 -4.81
C GLN A 413 -19.03 -22.23 -5.14
N TYR A 414 -20.03 -21.36 -4.99
CA TYR A 414 -21.34 -21.52 -5.59
C TYR A 414 -21.32 -20.90 -6.99
N GLN A 415 -21.40 -21.74 -8.01
CA GLN A 415 -21.15 -21.38 -9.40
C GLN A 415 -22.38 -20.75 -10.07
N GLY A 416 -22.15 -20.15 -11.24
CA GLY A 416 -23.19 -19.52 -12.06
C GLY A 416 -24.30 -20.47 -12.55
N ASP A 417 -24.07 -21.78 -12.49
CA ASP A 417 -24.96 -22.82 -12.97
C ASP A 417 -25.65 -23.60 -11.83
N ASN A 418 -25.71 -23.07 -10.60
CA ASN A 418 -26.23 -23.73 -9.39
C ASN A 418 -25.35 -24.83 -8.77
N ASN A 419 -24.19 -25.13 -9.36
CA ASN A 419 -23.30 -26.13 -8.79
C ASN A 419 -22.55 -25.56 -7.57
N ILE A 420 -22.24 -26.42 -6.60
CA ILE A 420 -21.30 -26.09 -5.52
C ILE A 420 -20.07 -26.94 -5.73
N VAL A 421 -18.90 -26.31 -5.84
CA VAL A 421 -17.66 -27.02 -6.13
C VAL A 421 -16.58 -26.59 -5.16
N THR A 422 -15.92 -27.58 -4.57
CA THR A 422 -14.67 -27.38 -3.86
C THR A 422 -13.53 -27.68 -4.83
N TYR A 423 -12.64 -26.71 -4.99
CA TYR A 423 -11.47 -26.74 -5.83
C TYR A 423 -10.21 -26.84 -5.00
N ASN A 424 -9.24 -27.61 -5.49
CA ASN A 424 -7.84 -27.44 -5.17
C ASN A 424 -7.20 -26.65 -6.30
N THR A 425 -6.67 -25.47 -5.98
CA THR A 425 -6.04 -24.54 -6.92
C THR A 425 -4.51 -24.53 -6.82
N SER A 426 -3.90 -25.50 -6.13
CA SER A 426 -2.44 -25.57 -5.94
C SER A 426 -1.64 -25.70 -7.24
N THR A 427 -2.24 -26.21 -8.32
CA THR A 427 -1.62 -26.23 -9.66
C THR A 427 -1.97 -25.01 -10.50
N GLY A 428 -2.88 -24.16 -10.01
CA GLY A 428 -3.38 -22.93 -10.65
C GLY A 428 -4.47 -23.19 -11.66
N ASP A 429 -4.71 -24.46 -11.97
CA ASP A 429 -5.97 -24.93 -12.49
C ASP A 429 -6.97 -25.12 -11.35
N TYR A 430 -8.25 -24.91 -11.65
CA TYR A 430 -9.34 -25.20 -10.72
C TYR A 430 -9.66 -26.70 -10.79
N VAL A 431 -8.94 -27.51 -10.01
CA VAL A 431 -9.15 -28.96 -9.96
C VAL A 431 -10.24 -29.28 -8.94
N ALA A 432 -11.42 -29.68 -9.41
CA ALA A 432 -12.52 -30.05 -8.52
C ALA A 432 -12.13 -31.27 -7.65
N VAL A 433 -12.17 -31.10 -6.34
CA VAL A 433 -11.97 -32.18 -5.34
C VAL A 433 -13.29 -32.67 -4.76
N TRP A 434 -14.36 -31.89 -4.90
CA TRP A 434 -15.75 -32.29 -4.65
C TRP A 434 -16.71 -31.38 -5.44
N SER A 435 -17.87 -31.91 -5.82
CA SER A 435 -18.93 -31.15 -6.51
C SER A 435 -20.29 -31.67 -6.09
N SER A 436 -21.27 -30.79 -5.89
CA SER A 436 -22.67 -31.20 -5.66
C SER A 436 -23.27 -31.85 -6.91
N GLY A 437 -22.81 -31.45 -8.11
CA GLY A 437 -23.22 -32.04 -9.39
C GLY A 437 -24.58 -31.55 -9.89
N HIS A 438 -25.17 -30.57 -9.21
CA HIS A 438 -26.48 -30.02 -9.55
C HIS A 438 -26.35 -28.74 -10.38
N THR A 439 -26.42 -28.88 -11.70
CA THR A 439 -26.32 -27.76 -12.65
C THR A 439 -27.68 -27.34 -13.22
N SER A 440 -27.81 -26.08 -13.62
CA SER A 440 -29.00 -25.50 -14.25
C SER A 440 -28.67 -24.29 -15.13
N THR A 441 -29.08 -24.37 -16.38
CA THR A 441 -28.95 -23.27 -17.36
C THR A 441 -29.83 -22.07 -17.02
N VAL A 442 -30.82 -22.22 -16.13
CA VAL A 442 -31.64 -21.10 -15.65
C VAL A 442 -30.75 -20.09 -14.93
N CYS A 443 -29.84 -20.54 -14.07
CA CYS A 443 -28.96 -19.67 -13.29
C CYS A 443 -27.94 -18.94 -14.16
N GLU A 444 -27.52 -19.56 -15.26
CA GLU A 444 -26.65 -18.93 -16.25
C GLU A 444 -27.35 -17.74 -16.94
N SER A 445 -28.65 -17.89 -17.22
CA SER A 445 -29.46 -16.86 -17.89
C SER A 445 -30.06 -15.82 -16.93
N ASP A 446 -30.31 -16.20 -15.69
CA ASP A 446 -30.91 -15.39 -14.64
C ASP A 446 -30.40 -15.83 -13.27
N ALA A 447 -29.28 -15.24 -12.84
CA ALA A 447 -28.68 -15.53 -11.55
C ALA A 447 -29.61 -15.22 -10.36
N SER A 448 -30.60 -14.33 -10.53
CA SER A 448 -31.56 -13.97 -9.47
C SER A 448 -32.57 -15.09 -9.19
N ALA A 449 -32.73 -16.02 -10.12
CA ALA A 449 -33.56 -17.21 -9.94
C ALA A 449 -32.92 -18.24 -9.01
N CYS A 450 -31.64 -18.08 -8.64
CA CYS A 450 -30.89 -19.12 -7.96
C CYS A 450 -30.27 -18.64 -6.64
N SER A 451 -30.17 -19.54 -5.67
CA SER A 451 -29.57 -19.25 -4.36
C SER A 451 -29.04 -20.50 -3.68
N CYS A 452 -28.06 -20.32 -2.79
CA CYS A 452 -27.50 -21.34 -1.92
C CYS A 452 -27.64 -20.87 -0.46
N ASN A 453 -28.35 -21.64 0.37
CA ASN A 453 -28.73 -21.19 1.71
C ASN A 453 -28.49 -22.29 2.76
N PHE A 454 -27.89 -21.91 3.90
CA PHE A 454 -27.94 -22.72 5.12
C PHE A 454 -29.08 -22.21 6.01
N GLN A 455 -30.14 -22.99 6.09
CA GLN A 455 -31.46 -22.52 6.51
C GLN A 455 -31.66 -22.58 8.03
N GLY A 456 -32.71 -21.93 8.51
CA GLY A 456 -33.06 -21.89 9.93
C GLY A 456 -33.46 -23.24 10.53
N ASP A 457 -33.78 -24.23 9.70
CA ASP A 457 -34.04 -25.60 10.11
C ASP A 457 -32.78 -26.49 10.10
N GLY A 458 -31.61 -25.97 9.71
CA GLY A 458 -30.37 -26.73 9.66
C GLY A 458 -30.12 -27.49 8.36
N ASN A 459 -30.93 -27.27 7.32
CA ASN A 459 -30.72 -27.85 6.00
C ASN A 459 -29.84 -26.94 5.12
N TRP A 460 -28.93 -27.52 4.34
CA TRP A 460 -28.16 -26.78 3.34
C TRP A 460 -28.70 -27.09 1.94
N VAL A 461 -29.18 -26.04 1.26
CA VAL A 461 -30.02 -26.19 0.06
C VAL A 461 -29.60 -25.22 -1.03
N THR A 462 -29.56 -25.69 -2.28
CA THR A 462 -29.56 -24.81 -3.46
C THR A 462 -30.94 -24.77 -4.11
N TYR A 463 -31.32 -23.63 -4.67
CA TYR A 463 -32.61 -23.40 -5.31
C TYR A 463 -32.46 -22.91 -6.74
N VAL A 464 -33.39 -23.32 -7.60
CA VAL A 464 -33.61 -22.77 -8.95
C VAL A 464 -35.08 -22.41 -9.07
N SER A 465 -35.38 -21.13 -9.30
CA SER A 465 -36.75 -20.58 -9.35
C SER A 465 -37.61 -20.98 -8.15
N GLY A 466 -37.00 -21.05 -6.95
CA GLY A 466 -37.67 -21.46 -5.71
C GLY A 466 -37.82 -22.97 -5.52
N VAL A 467 -37.31 -23.80 -6.44
CA VAL A 467 -37.34 -25.27 -6.34
C VAL A 467 -35.97 -25.78 -5.88
N ALA A 468 -35.95 -26.53 -4.78
CA ALA A 468 -34.72 -27.12 -4.24
C ALA A 468 -34.08 -28.07 -5.27
N GLN A 469 -32.75 -28.00 -5.42
CA GLN A 469 -31.98 -28.84 -6.35
C GLN A 469 -31.02 -29.76 -5.58
N PHE A 470 -30.09 -29.18 -4.82
CA PHE A 470 -29.22 -29.88 -3.87
C PHE A 470 -29.79 -29.72 -2.47
N VAL A 471 -29.83 -30.79 -1.68
CA VAL A 471 -30.38 -30.82 -0.31
C VAL A 471 -29.56 -31.80 0.53
N THR A 472 -29.08 -31.38 1.71
CA THR A 472 -28.32 -32.26 2.62
C THR A 472 -29.20 -33.18 3.47
N ASN A 473 -30.50 -32.88 3.56
CA ASN A 473 -31.51 -33.59 4.37
C ASN A 473 -31.17 -33.59 5.87
N THR A 474 -30.60 -32.48 6.34
CA THR A 474 -30.20 -32.29 7.74
C THR A 474 -31.23 -31.47 8.52
N GLU A 475 -32.46 -31.35 8.03
CA GLU A 475 -33.51 -30.58 8.68
C GLU A 475 -33.77 -31.06 10.12
N ASN A 476 -33.91 -30.09 11.03
CA ASN A 476 -34.07 -30.24 12.49
C ASN A 476 -32.88 -30.85 13.24
N GLU A 477 -31.80 -31.24 12.55
CA GLU A 477 -30.59 -31.80 13.17
C GLU A 477 -29.36 -30.91 12.99
N GLY A 478 -29.18 -30.33 11.79
CA GLY A 478 -28.05 -29.46 11.47
C GLY A 478 -28.06 -28.16 12.27
N GLN A 479 -26.87 -27.69 12.66
CA GLN A 479 -26.68 -26.46 13.41
C GLN A 479 -25.53 -25.59 12.86
N LEU A 480 -24.49 -26.22 12.34
CA LEU A 480 -23.31 -25.51 11.85
C LEU A 480 -22.81 -26.16 10.56
N LEU A 481 -22.82 -25.40 9.47
CA LEU A 481 -22.20 -25.76 8.20
C LEU A 481 -20.74 -25.29 8.22
N THR A 482 -19.78 -26.18 7.96
CA THR A 482 -18.35 -25.86 7.99
C THR A 482 -17.69 -26.31 6.70
N PHE A 483 -16.99 -25.39 6.03
CA PHE A 483 -16.07 -25.66 4.94
C PHE A 483 -14.67 -25.89 5.52
N LEU A 484 -13.97 -26.91 5.04
CA LEU A 484 -12.69 -27.41 5.53
C LEU A 484 -11.66 -27.43 4.40
N ASN A 485 -10.40 -27.14 4.73
CA ASN A 485 -9.29 -27.22 3.77
C ASN A 485 -8.76 -28.65 3.50
N LYS A 486 -9.53 -29.67 3.89
CA LYS A 486 -9.22 -31.09 3.71
C LYS A 486 -10.53 -31.88 3.67
N SER A 487 -10.51 -33.07 3.06
CA SER A 487 -11.62 -34.03 3.13
C SER A 487 -12.05 -34.25 4.60
N PRO A 488 -13.36 -34.17 4.93
CA PRO A 488 -14.50 -34.26 4.02
C PRO A 488 -14.91 -32.93 3.37
N TRP A 489 -14.07 -31.89 3.30
CA TRP A 489 -14.23 -30.60 2.60
C TRP A 489 -15.39 -29.71 3.08
N ILE A 490 -16.53 -30.29 3.41
CA ILE A 490 -17.72 -29.66 3.93
C ILE A 490 -18.38 -30.64 4.88
N GLU A 491 -18.78 -30.16 6.06
CA GLU A 491 -19.52 -30.94 7.05
C GLU A 491 -20.64 -30.09 7.65
N ILE A 492 -21.72 -30.75 8.08
CA ILE A 492 -22.77 -30.17 8.91
C ILE A 492 -22.77 -30.92 10.23
N THR A 493 -22.70 -30.18 11.34
CA THR A 493 -22.76 -30.74 12.69
C THR A 493 -24.04 -30.33 13.41
N ASN A 494 -24.50 -31.18 14.33
CA ASN A 494 -25.63 -30.89 15.22
C ASN A 494 -25.21 -30.06 16.45
N SER A 495 -26.16 -29.80 17.36
CA SER A 495 -25.92 -29.00 18.58
C SER A 495 -24.94 -29.62 19.57
N ALA A 496 -24.70 -30.94 19.46
CA ALA A 496 -23.70 -31.65 20.24
C ALA A 496 -22.32 -31.71 19.54
N GLY A 497 -22.18 -31.08 18.36
CA GLY A 497 -20.96 -31.10 17.55
C GLY A 497 -20.72 -32.42 16.81
N GLN A 498 -21.74 -33.27 16.68
CA GLN A 498 -21.64 -34.52 15.92
C GLN A 498 -21.94 -34.25 14.45
N VAL A 499 -21.12 -34.80 13.55
CA VAL A 499 -21.36 -34.73 12.09
C VAL A 499 -22.65 -35.48 11.76
N VAL A 500 -23.58 -34.79 11.10
CA VAL A 500 -24.86 -35.33 10.61
C VAL A 500 -24.91 -35.43 9.08
N TRP A 501 -23.99 -34.76 8.39
CA TRP A 501 -23.76 -34.87 6.96
C TRP A 501 -22.35 -34.39 6.62
N ASP A 502 -21.65 -35.03 5.70
CA ASP A 502 -20.43 -34.50 5.11
C ASP A 502 -20.26 -34.92 3.63
N THR A 503 -19.24 -34.40 2.93
CA THR A 503 -19.08 -34.72 1.50
C THR A 503 -18.59 -36.14 1.19
N THR A 504 -18.28 -36.95 2.21
CA THR A 504 -17.99 -38.38 2.03
C THR A 504 -19.25 -39.25 2.01
N ASP A 505 -20.39 -38.68 2.40
CA ASP A 505 -21.71 -39.32 2.30
C ASP A 505 -22.29 -39.32 0.87
N ALA A 506 -21.58 -38.73 -0.10
CA ALA A 506 -22.02 -38.49 -1.48
C ALA A 506 -21.71 -39.64 -2.48
#